data_AF-A0A353V367-F1
#
_entry.id   AF-A0A353V367-F1
#
_cell.length_a   1.000
_cell.length_b   1.000
_cell.length_c   1.000
_cell.angle_alpha   90.00
_cell.angle_beta   90.00
_cell.angle_gamma   90.00
#
_symmetry.space_group_name_H-M   'P 1'
#
loop_
_entity.id
_entity.type
_entity.pdbx_description
1 polymer ?
#
loop_
_entity_poly.entity_id
_entity_poly.type
_entity_poly.pdbx_seq_one_letter_code
_entity_poly.pdbx_strand_id
1 'polypeptide(L)' 'WTFSRDCLELTLQLKKNVRWHDGRPFTADDAVFTYETMIDPRTPTAYREDFKAVASAVAQDPYTLRVRYKEPYAKAL' A
#
# COMPACT_ATOMS: atom_id res chain seq x y z
N TRP A 1 -10.26 -5.15 -5.16
CA TRP A 1 -9.21 -4.28 -5.72
C TRP A 1 -9.22 -4.39 -7.23
N THR A 2 -8.56 -3.48 -7.95
CA THR A 2 -8.48 -3.49 -9.43
C THR A 2 -7.05 -3.24 -9.90
N PHE A 3 -6.61 -3.97 -10.94
CA PHE A 3 -5.33 -3.74 -11.61
C PHE A 3 -5.52 -2.96 -12.92
N SER A 4 -4.53 -2.15 -13.28
CA SER A 4 -4.42 -1.53 -14.60
C SER A 4 -4.10 -2.57 -15.68
N ARG A 5 -4.37 -2.23 -16.95
CA ARG A 5 -4.15 -3.13 -18.10
C ARG A 5 -2.67 -3.51 -18.32
N ASP A 6 -1.75 -2.66 -17.88
CA ASP A 6 -0.30 -2.88 -17.92
C ASP A 6 0.23 -3.63 -16.68
N CYS A 7 -0.65 -3.99 -15.72
CA CYS A 7 -0.30 -4.66 -14.48
C CYS A 7 0.74 -3.90 -13.61
N LEU A 8 0.88 -2.59 -13.83
CA LEU A 8 1.80 -1.74 -13.08
C LEU A 8 1.11 -0.95 -11.96
N GLU A 9 -0.22 -0.91 -11.94
CA GLU A 9 -0.98 -0.16 -10.95
C GLU A 9 -2.05 -1.03 -10.31
N LEU A 10 -2.09 -1.02 -8.98
CA LEU A 10 -3.07 -1.67 -8.14
C LEU A 10 -3.86 -0.61 -7.36
N THR A 11 -5.17 -0.59 -7.54
CA THR A 11 -6.09 0.23 -6.75
C THR A 11 -6.78 -0.64 -5.70
N LEU A 12 -6.50 -0.35 -4.44
CA LEU A 12 -7.09 -0.99 -3.26
C LEU A 12 -8.21 -0.10 -2.73
N GLN A 13 -9.39 -0.69 -2.56
CA GLN A 13 -10.55 -0.05 -1.94
C GLN A 13 -10.65 -0.55 -0.49
N LEU A 14 -10.48 0.34 0.47
CA LEU A 14 -10.49 0.03 1.89
C LEU A 14 -11.91 -0.11 2.41
N LYS A 15 -12.07 -0.99 3.39
CA LYS A 15 -13.36 -1.20 4.05
C LYS A 15 -13.70 0.01 4.91
N LYS A 16 -14.90 0.54 4.72
CA LYS A 16 -15.42 1.66 5.51
C LYS A 16 -15.76 1.22 6.94
N ASN A 17 -15.72 2.17 7.88
CA ASN A 17 -16.03 1.96 9.30
C ASN A 17 -15.09 1.00 10.05
N VAL A 18 -13.89 0.76 9.51
CA VAL A 18 -12.83 0.06 10.26
C VAL A 18 -12.18 1.05 11.22
N ARG A 19 -11.88 0.57 12.43
CA ARG A 19 -11.22 1.34 13.48
C ARG A 19 -10.04 0.55 14.02
N TRP A 20 -9.02 1.28 14.41
CA TRP A 20 -7.92 0.77 15.22
C TRP A 20 -8.42 0.42 16.64
N HIS A 21 -7.64 -0.37 17.36
CA HIS A 21 -7.97 -0.77 18.74
C HIS A 21 -8.04 0.41 19.72
N ASP A 22 -7.44 1.55 19.38
CA ASP A 22 -7.53 2.81 20.13
C ASP A 22 -8.76 3.66 19.76
N GLY A 23 -9.61 3.17 18.85
CA GLY A 23 -10.85 3.81 18.42
C GLY A 23 -10.72 4.77 17.23
N ARG A 24 -9.50 5.07 16.78
CA ARG A 24 -9.27 5.95 15.61
C ARG A 24 -9.74 5.28 14.32
N PRO A 25 -10.30 6.04 13.36
CA PRO A 25 -10.68 5.47 12.07
C PRO A 25 -9.44 5.00 11.30
N PHE A 26 -9.53 3.83 10.67
CA PHE A 26 -8.50 3.36 9.75
C PHE A 26 -8.70 3.98 8.36
N THR A 27 -7.61 4.50 7.78
CA THR A 27 -7.62 5.23 6.51
C THR A 27 -6.49 4.78 5.57
N ALA A 28 -6.56 5.21 4.31
CA ALA A 28 -5.51 4.96 3.33
C ALA A 28 -4.17 5.59 3.71
N ASP A 29 -4.17 6.69 4.47
CA ASP A 29 -2.94 7.32 4.97
C ASP A 29 -2.18 6.39 5.92
N ASP A 30 -2.88 5.61 6.75
CA ASP A 30 -2.25 4.62 7.64
C ASP A 30 -1.52 3.53 6.83
N ALA A 31 -2.09 3.14 5.69
CA ALA A 31 -1.49 2.16 4.79
C ALA A 31 -0.27 2.73 4.05
N VAL A 32 -0.31 4.01 3.64
CA VAL A 32 0.85 4.71 3.08
C VAL A 32 1.97 4.81 4.11
N PHE A 33 1.66 5.22 5.33
CA PHE A 33 2.62 5.29 6.43
C PHE A 33 3.29 3.93 6.69
N THR A 34 2.51 2.85 6.67
CA THR A 34 3.03 1.49 6.84
C THR A 34 4.00 1.14 5.71
N TYR A 35 3.63 1.44 4.46
CA TYR A 35 4.49 1.22 3.31
C TYR A 35 5.82 1.97 3.43
N GLU A 36 5.78 3.27 3.76
CA GLU A 36 6.96 4.11 3.96
C GLU A 36 7.86 3.57 5.06
N THR A 37 7.27 3.12 6.17
CA THR A 37 7.99 2.51 7.28
C THR A 37 8.69 1.21 6.88
N MET A 38 8.07 0.39 6.00
CA MET A 38 8.66 -0.87 5.54
C MET A 38 9.85 -0.67 4.58
N ILE A 39 9.83 0.38 3.77
CA ILE A 39 10.95 0.71 2.86
C ILE A 39 12.05 1.54 3.54
N ASP A 40 11.79 2.13 4.71
CA ASP A 40 12.78 2.91 5.45
C ASP A 40 14.00 2.03 5.80
N PRO A 41 15.24 2.44 5.42
CA PRO A 41 16.46 1.70 5.72
C PRO A 41 16.70 1.49 7.23
N ARG A 42 16.13 2.34 8.08
CA ARG A 42 16.25 2.29 9.54
C ARG A 42 15.33 1.24 10.18
N THR A 43 14.29 0.78 9.48
CA THR A 43 13.38 -0.25 9.98
C THR A 43 13.99 -1.64 9.77
N PRO A 44 14.38 -2.38 10.83
CA PRO A 44 14.95 -3.72 10.65
C PRO A 44 13.85 -4.71 10.24
N THR A 45 13.67 -4.91 8.94
CA THR A 45 12.68 -5.84 8.37
C THR A 45 13.28 -6.69 7.26
N ALA A 46 13.00 -8.00 7.30
CA ALA A 46 13.41 -8.94 6.26
C ALA A 46 12.56 -8.82 4.98
N TYR A 47 11.38 -8.19 5.07
CA TYR A 47 10.42 -8.06 3.97
C TYR A 47 10.68 -6.85 3.05
N ARG A 48 11.76 -6.10 3.31
CA ARG A 48 12.07 -4.87 2.56
C ARG A 48 12.15 -5.10 1.06
N GLU A 49 12.74 -6.21 0.63
CA GLU A 49 12.94 -6.50 -0.79
C GLU A 49 11.62 -6.66 -1.55
N ASP A 50 10.59 -7.27 -0.94
CA ASP A 50 9.26 -7.37 -1.55
C ASP A 50 8.61 -6.00 -1.72
N PHE A 51 8.87 -5.07 -0.80
CA PHE A 51 8.33 -3.71 -0.82
C PHE A 51 9.11 -2.77 -1.76
N LYS A 52 10.38 -3.07 -2.09
CA LYS A 52 11.16 -2.28 -3.07
C LYS A 52 10.66 -2.40 -4.51
N ALA A 53 9.87 -3.44 -4.81
CA ALA A 53 9.21 -3.61 -6.11
C ALA A 53 8.14 -2.55 -6.35
N VAL A 54 7.59 -1.97 -5.28
CA VAL A 54 6.67 -0.83 -5.34
C VAL A 54 7.48 0.43 -5.70
N ALA A 55 7.02 1.13 -6.73
CA ALA A 55 7.53 2.43 -7.12
C ALA A 55 6.96 3.55 -6.23
N SER A 56 5.67 3.46 -5.91
CA SER A 56 4.97 4.45 -5.08
C SER A 56 3.67 3.89 -4.52
N ALA A 57 3.29 4.28 -3.30
CA ALA A 57 1.96 4.06 -2.75
C ALA A 57 1.37 5.41 -2.32
N VAL A 58 0.16 5.73 -2.78
CA VAL A 58 -0.47 7.04 -2.55
C VAL A 58 -1.93 6.85 -2.14
N ALA A 59 -2.35 7.52 -1.08
CA ALA A 59 -3.76 7.65 -0.71
C ALA A 59 -4.43 8.67 -1.65
N GLN A 60 -5.38 8.21 -2.47
CA GLN A 60 -6.16 9.10 -3.33
C GLN A 60 -7.31 9.76 -2.56
N ASP A 61 -7.88 9.01 -1.63
CA ASP A 61 -8.90 9.43 -0.68
C ASP A 61 -8.81 8.52 0.56
N PRO A 62 -9.53 8.80 1.67
CA PRO A 62 -9.43 8.02 2.90
C PRO A 62 -9.69 6.52 2.75
N TYR A 63 -10.32 6.08 1.66
CA TYR A 63 -10.68 4.69 1.39
C TYR A 63 -10.10 4.15 0.07
N THR A 64 -9.29 4.93 -0.65
CA THR A 64 -8.67 4.48 -1.90
C THR A 64 -7.16 4.62 -1.83
N LEU A 65 -6.47 3.48 -1.89
CA LEU A 65 -5.02 3.41 -1.96
C LEU A 65 -4.61 2.98 -3.37
N ARG A 66 -3.71 3.75 -3.98
CA ARG A 66 -3.12 3.45 -5.29
C ARG A 66 -1.66 3.06 -5.11
N VAL A 67 -1.31 1.86 -5.54
CA VAL A 67 0.03 1.31 -5.50
C VAL A 67 0.53 1.15 -6.93
N ARG A 68 1.71 1.68 -7.22
CA ARG A 68 2.38 1.55 -8.52
C ARG A 68 3.63 0.71 -8.34
N TYR A 69 3.86 -0.23 -9.24
CA TYR A 69 5.02 -1.10 -9.27
C TYR A 69 6.03 -0.63 -10.34
N LYS A 70 7.31 -0.94 -10.14
CA LYS A 70 8.38 -0.64 -11.11
C LYS A 70 8.32 -1.57 -12.33
N GLU A 71 7.90 -2.80 -12.10
CA GLU A 71 7.76 -3.86 -13.10
C GLU A 71 6.45 -4.62 -12.84
N PRO A 72 5.88 -5.30 -13.84
CA PRO A 72 4.66 -6.09 -13.66
C PRO A 72 4.86 -7.16 -12.58
N TYR A 73 4.25 -6.96 -11.41
CA TYR A 73 4.51 -7.80 -10.25
C TYR A 73 3.39 -8.84 -10.10
N ALA A 74 3.57 -10.00 -10.75
CA ALA A 74 2.58 -11.08 -10.76
C ALA A 74 2.23 -11.64 -9.37
N LYS A 75 3.11 -11.45 -8.36
CA LYS A 75 2.88 -11.83 -6.96
C LYS A 75 1.92 -10.89 -6.20
N ALA A 76 1.48 -9.79 -6.80
CA ALA A 76 0.46 -8.92 -6.21
C ALA A 76 -0.99 -9.39 -6.49
N LEU A 77 -1.15 -10.48 -7.25
CA LEU A 77 -2.40 -11.23 -7.41
C LEU A 77 -2.59 -12.22 -6.26
#